data_AF-A0A848GMM3-F1
#
_entry.id   AF-A0A848GMM3-F1
#
_cell.length_a   1.000
_cell.length_b   1.000
_cell.length_c   1.000
_cell.angle_alpha   90.00
_cell.angle_beta   90.00
_cell.angle_gamma   90.00
#
_symmetry.space_group_name_H-M   'P 1'
#
loop_
_entity.id
_entity.type
_entity.pdbx_description
1 polymer ?
#
loop_
_entity_poly.entity_id
_entity_poly.type
_entity_poly.pdbx_seq_one_letter_code
_entity_poly.pdbx_strand_id
1 'polypeptide(L)'
;MSEQSSIFDESFDSTEIPRRRELMPTWLKVYTWFTVLIGILVFVYGFFFAPDDDPNEIKDAAYWIGSFIGKGLVAAIYLVPGLLVWFEAKYAIRFNLIMAAIWGVTVLLAAALTQWSNLIFGMTMIFFIPFWAGLLFIRRKWIKEAVSGRTLRRKAL
;
A
#
# COMPACT_ATOMS: atom_id res chain seq x y z
N MET A 1 -11.10 -41.35 41.18
CA MET A 1 -11.23 -39.91 40.92
C MET A 1 -10.94 -39.71 39.45
N SER A 2 -11.97 -39.68 38.63
CA SER A 2 -11.87 -39.42 37.19
C SER A 2 -12.11 -37.93 36.98
N GLU A 3 -11.05 -37.18 36.68
CA GLU A 3 -11.18 -35.80 36.23
C GLU A 3 -11.93 -35.80 34.90
N GLN A 4 -13.15 -35.27 34.94
CA GLN A 4 -13.99 -35.07 33.78
C GLN A 4 -13.44 -33.83 33.06
N SER A 5 -12.71 -34.05 31.96
CA SER A 5 -12.23 -32.96 31.09
C SER A 5 -13.43 -32.18 30.59
N SER A 6 -13.58 -30.95 31.10
CA SER A 6 -14.67 -30.06 30.75
C SER A 6 -14.48 -29.62 29.30
N ILE A 7 -15.48 -29.90 28.46
CA ILE A 7 -15.59 -29.41 27.07
C ILE A 7 -15.51 -27.87 26.98
N PHE A 8 -15.67 -27.18 28.11
CA PHE A 8 -15.50 -25.74 28.19
C PHE A 8 -14.03 -25.32 28.32
N ASP A 9 -13.15 -26.13 28.92
CA ASP A 9 -11.75 -25.73 29.16
C ASP A 9 -10.92 -25.65 27.86
N GLU A 10 -11.26 -26.43 26.82
CA GLU A 10 -10.55 -26.35 25.52
C GLU A 10 -11.00 -25.17 24.65
N SER A 11 -12.19 -24.60 24.90
CA SER A 11 -12.79 -23.57 24.03
C SER A 11 -12.51 -22.12 24.48
N PHE A 12 -12.07 -21.92 25.71
CA PHE A 12 -11.76 -20.58 26.23
C PHE A 12 -10.32 -20.11 25.91
N ASP A 13 -9.41 -21.03 25.58
CA ASP A 13 -8.01 -20.69 25.29
C ASP A 13 -7.75 -20.39 23.79
N SER A 14 -8.71 -20.67 22.91
CA SER A 14 -8.65 -20.21 21.52
C SER A 14 -9.26 -18.82 21.40
N THR A 15 -8.59 -17.80 21.95
CA THR A 15 -8.79 -16.44 21.42
C THR A 15 -8.22 -16.45 20.01
N GLU A 16 -9.02 -16.87 19.03
CA GLU A 16 -8.63 -16.92 17.62
C GLU A 16 -8.22 -15.52 17.19
N ILE A 17 -6.91 -15.29 17.16
CA ILE A 17 -6.34 -14.01 16.77
C ILE A 17 -6.69 -13.81 15.29
N PRO A 18 -7.53 -12.84 14.92
CA PRO A 18 -8.04 -12.74 13.56
C PRO A 18 -6.91 -12.45 12.57
N ARG A 19 -7.01 -13.01 11.36
CA ARG A 19 -6.03 -12.70 10.32
C ARG A 19 -6.27 -11.29 9.80
N ARG A 20 -5.20 -10.54 9.52
CA ARG A 20 -5.29 -9.17 8.97
C ARG A 20 -6.14 -9.06 7.70
N ARG A 21 -6.10 -10.06 6.82
CA ARG A 21 -6.96 -10.09 5.62
C ARG A 21 -8.44 -10.28 5.89
N GLU A 22 -8.81 -10.90 7.00
CA GLU A 22 -10.22 -11.09 7.40
C GLU A 22 -10.82 -9.78 7.90
N LEU A 23 -10.00 -8.90 8.49
CA LEU A 23 -10.44 -7.56 8.87
C LEU A 23 -10.82 -6.69 7.66
N MET A 24 -10.32 -7.00 6.46
CA MET A 24 -10.60 -6.18 5.29
C MET A 24 -11.97 -6.52 4.68
N PRO A 25 -12.89 -5.55 4.57
CA PRO A 25 -14.12 -5.75 3.82
C PRO A 25 -13.82 -6.02 2.34
N THR A 26 -14.73 -6.69 1.64
CA THR A 26 -14.55 -7.10 0.24
C THR A 26 -14.17 -5.95 -0.68
N TRP A 27 -14.81 -4.79 -0.51
CA TRP A 27 -14.48 -3.59 -1.30
C TRP A 27 -13.02 -3.14 -1.08
N LEU A 28 -12.49 -3.18 0.15
CA LEU A 28 -11.11 -2.78 0.43
C LEU A 28 -10.11 -3.76 -0.15
N LYS A 29 -10.45 -5.05 -0.23
CA LYS A 29 -9.66 -6.06 -0.94
C LYS A 29 -9.59 -5.75 -2.43
N VAL A 30 -10.72 -5.39 -3.04
CA VAL A 30 -10.77 -4.97 -4.46
C VAL A 30 -9.92 -3.72 -4.69
N TYR A 31 -10.05 -2.71 -3.82
CA TYR A 31 -9.22 -1.50 -3.91
C TYR A 31 -7.73 -1.79 -3.74
N THR A 32 -7.36 -2.72 -2.85
CA THR A 32 -5.95 -3.13 -2.68
C THR A 32 -5.39 -3.70 -3.99
N TRP A 33 -6.16 -4.54 -4.68
CA TRP A 33 -5.77 -5.07 -5.99
C TRP A 33 -5.72 -4.00 -7.06
N PHE A 34 -6.67 -3.07 -7.07
CA PHE A 34 -6.67 -1.96 -8.00
C PHE A 34 -5.42 -1.07 -7.84
N THR A 35 -5.03 -0.77 -6.60
CA THR A 35 -3.78 -0.07 -6.29
C THR A 35 -2.56 -0.81 -6.84
N VAL A 36 -2.49 -2.14 -6.64
CA VAL A 36 -1.39 -2.95 -7.18
C VAL A 36 -1.39 -2.92 -8.71
N LEU A 37 -2.55 -3.07 -9.35
CA LEU A 37 -2.69 -3.04 -10.80
C LEU A 37 -2.24 -1.70 -11.38
N ILE A 38 -2.69 -0.57 -10.80
CA ILE A 38 -2.23 0.76 -11.19
C ILE A 38 -0.71 0.86 -11.06
N GLY A 39 -0.15 0.40 -9.94
CA GLY A 39 1.31 0.42 -9.75
C GLY A 39 2.07 -0.34 -10.82
N ILE A 40 1.55 -1.51 -11.25
CA ILE A 40 2.13 -2.29 -12.35
C ILE A 40 1.99 -1.53 -13.68
N LEU A 41 0.83 -0.94 -13.96
CA LEU A 41 0.62 -0.19 -15.20
C LEU A 41 1.53 1.05 -15.26
N VAL A 42 1.69 1.78 -14.16
CA VAL A 42 2.61 2.92 -14.06
C VAL A 42 4.06 2.47 -14.24
N PHE A 43 4.44 1.32 -13.66
CA PHE A 43 5.77 0.74 -13.87
C PHE A 43 6.02 0.42 -15.35
N VAL A 44 5.11 -0.33 -15.98
CA VAL A 44 5.26 -0.74 -17.38
C VAL A 44 5.26 0.49 -18.30
N TYR A 45 4.33 1.42 -18.09
CA TYR A 45 4.29 2.66 -18.86
C TYR A 45 5.58 3.48 -18.68
N GLY A 46 6.02 3.70 -17.45
CA GLY A 46 7.21 4.49 -17.13
C GLY A 46 8.50 3.94 -17.73
N PHE A 47 8.69 2.62 -17.73
CA PHE A 47 9.92 2.01 -18.23
C PHE A 47 9.93 1.71 -19.73
N PHE A 48 8.79 1.39 -20.33
CA PHE A 48 8.73 0.95 -21.73
C PHE A 48 8.15 1.97 -22.70
N PHE A 49 7.36 2.92 -22.22
CA PHE A 49 6.56 3.81 -23.09
C PHE A 49 6.75 5.29 -22.78
N ALA A 50 7.20 5.67 -21.58
CA ALA A 50 7.45 7.06 -21.24
C ALA A 50 8.71 7.56 -21.97
N PRO A 51 8.59 8.58 -22.82
CA PRO A 51 9.72 9.11 -23.58
C PRO A 51 10.79 9.62 -22.62
N ASP A 52 12.05 9.32 -22.91
CA ASP A 52 13.20 9.77 -22.13
C ASP A 52 13.62 11.22 -22.48
N ASP A 53 12.67 12.14 -22.67
CA ASP A 53 12.87 13.54 -23.11
C ASP A 53 13.46 13.73 -24.53
N ASP A 54 13.64 15.01 -24.91
CA ASP A 54 13.99 15.50 -26.25
C ASP A 54 15.13 14.68 -26.90
N PRO A 55 14.91 14.11 -28.11
CA PRO A 55 15.93 13.35 -28.82
C PRO A 55 17.15 14.17 -29.25
N ASN A 56 17.12 15.51 -29.12
CA ASN A 56 18.22 16.39 -29.53
C ASN A 56 19.26 16.68 -28.42
N GLU A 57 19.02 16.25 -27.18
CA GLU A 57 20.00 16.41 -26.09
C GLU A 57 20.95 15.21 -25.98
N ILE A 58 22.26 15.47 -26.00
CA ILE A 58 23.27 14.46 -25.65
C ILE A 58 23.21 14.22 -24.14
N LYS A 59 22.80 13.01 -23.76
CA LYS A 59 22.64 12.59 -22.36
C LYS A 59 23.82 11.77 -21.89
N ASP A 60 24.36 12.12 -20.73
CA ASP A 60 25.43 11.37 -20.10
C ASP A 60 24.89 10.16 -19.30
N ALA A 61 25.79 9.32 -18.80
CA ALA A 61 25.40 8.14 -18.01
C ALA A 61 24.67 8.53 -16.71
N ALA A 62 24.96 9.70 -16.14
CA ALA A 62 24.33 10.17 -14.91
C ALA A 62 22.85 10.49 -15.14
N TYR A 63 22.49 11.12 -16.27
CA TYR A 63 21.11 11.36 -16.67
C TYR A 63 20.33 10.04 -16.77
N TRP A 64 20.88 9.04 -17.45
CA TRP A 64 20.20 7.74 -17.64
C TRP A 64 19.97 7.01 -16.32
N ILE A 65 20.97 7.02 -15.41
CA ILE A 65 20.83 6.45 -14.07
C ILE A 65 19.76 7.21 -13.28
N GLY A 66 19.77 8.54 -13.34
CA GLY A 66 18.78 9.41 -12.69
C GLY A 66 17.36 9.15 -13.18
N SER A 67 17.15 9.10 -14.50
CA SER A 67 15.84 8.79 -15.12
C SER A 67 15.34 7.40 -14.70
N PHE A 68 16.21 6.38 -14.75
CA PHE A 68 15.86 5.02 -14.35
C PHE A 68 15.41 4.95 -12.88
N ILE A 69 16.16 5.59 -11.99
CA ILE A 69 15.82 5.67 -10.55
C ILE A 69 14.50 6.43 -10.37
N GLY A 70 14.34 7.57 -11.03
CA GLY A 70 13.13 8.40 -10.96
C GLY A 70 11.87 7.62 -11.38
N LYS A 71 11.92 6.95 -12.54
CA LYS A 71 10.85 6.08 -13.04
C LYS A 71 10.52 4.96 -12.04
N GLY A 72 11.56 4.33 -11.47
CA GLY A 72 11.40 3.30 -10.44
C GLY A 72 10.74 3.81 -9.16
N LEU A 73 11.14 4.98 -8.68
CA LEU A 73 10.56 5.62 -7.49
C LEU A 73 9.09 5.97 -7.70
N VAL A 74 8.74 6.55 -8.85
CA VAL A 74 7.35 6.87 -9.19
C VAL A 74 6.51 5.61 -9.19
N ALA A 75 6.95 4.53 -9.84
CA ALA A 75 6.24 3.27 -9.83
C ALA A 75 6.10 2.67 -8.42
N ALA A 76 7.15 2.73 -7.61
CA ALA A 76 7.15 2.22 -6.24
C ALA A 76 6.11 2.95 -5.36
N ILE A 77 5.93 4.25 -5.56
CA ILE A 77 4.95 5.07 -4.84
C ILE A 77 3.51 4.52 -5.02
N TYR A 78 3.15 4.04 -6.21
CA TYR A 78 1.83 3.45 -6.46
C TYR A 78 1.75 1.97 -6.06
N LEU A 79 2.83 1.21 -6.26
CA LEU A 79 2.82 -0.25 -6.12
C LEU A 79 3.00 -0.73 -4.67
N VAL A 80 3.99 -0.17 -3.96
CA VAL A 80 4.37 -0.60 -2.60
C VAL A 80 3.21 -0.50 -1.59
N PRO A 81 2.39 0.57 -1.57
CA PRO A 81 1.31 0.68 -0.60
C PRO A 81 0.30 -0.48 -0.68
N GLY A 82 -0.07 -0.89 -1.89
CA GLY A 82 -0.96 -2.04 -2.13
C GLY A 82 -0.31 -3.36 -1.76
N LEU A 83 0.95 -3.57 -2.13
CA LEU A 83 1.69 -4.79 -1.79
C LEU A 83 1.85 -4.98 -0.27
N LEU A 84 2.15 -3.92 0.48
CA LEU A 84 2.29 -4.01 1.93
C LEU A 84 0.98 -4.44 2.61
N VAL A 85 -0.15 -3.92 2.14
CA VAL A 85 -1.48 -4.32 2.63
C VAL A 85 -1.77 -5.77 2.23
N TRP A 86 -1.50 -6.13 0.97
CA TRP A 86 -1.71 -7.48 0.45
C TRP A 86 -0.91 -8.54 1.21
N PHE A 87 0.35 -8.24 1.55
CA PHE A 87 1.25 -9.12 2.32
C PHE A 87 1.07 -9.02 3.84
N GLU A 88 0.04 -8.33 4.31
CA GLU A 88 -0.36 -8.24 5.71
C GLU A 88 0.75 -7.65 6.62
N ALA A 89 1.54 -6.72 6.08
CA ALA A 89 2.61 -6.09 6.83
C ALA A 89 2.05 -5.30 8.03
N LYS A 90 2.67 -5.47 9.22
CA LYS A 90 2.21 -4.82 10.46
C LYS A 90 2.17 -3.29 10.33
N TYR A 91 3.11 -2.72 9.58
CA TYR A 91 3.25 -1.29 9.35
C TYR A 91 2.55 -0.79 8.09
N ALA A 92 1.83 -1.63 7.33
CA ALA A 92 1.20 -1.26 6.06
C ALA A 92 0.33 0.00 6.15
N ILE A 93 -0.53 0.05 7.17
CA ILE A 93 -1.45 1.19 7.37
C ILE A 93 -0.67 2.45 7.76
N ARG A 94 0.34 2.35 8.62
CA ARG A 94 1.16 3.51 9.01
C ARG A 94 1.93 4.06 7.81
N PHE A 95 2.53 3.19 7.01
CA PHE A 95 3.22 3.57 5.78
C PHE A 95 2.28 4.30 4.82
N ASN A 96 1.08 3.76 4.59
CA ASN A 96 0.06 4.39 3.74
C ASN A 96 -0.34 5.79 4.21
N LEU A 97 -0.47 5.99 5.52
CA LEU A 97 -0.80 7.32 6.07
C LEU A 97 0.32 8.33 5.91
N ILE A 98 1.58 7.90 6.09
CA ILE A 98 2.74 8.76 5.84
C ILE A 98 2.77 9.16 4.36
N MET A 99 2.57 8.20 3.46
CA MET A 99 2.51 8.46 2.02
C MET A 99 1.38 9.42 1.67
N ALA A 100 0.18 9.25 2.24
CA ALA A 100 -0.94 10.15 2.05
C ALA A 100 -0.62 11.59 2.49
N ALA A 101 0.07 11.75 3.63
CA ALA A 101 0.50 13.05 4.14
C ALA A 101 1.56 13.69 3.24
N ILE A 102 2.60 12.94 2.86
CA ILE A 102 3.64 13.42 1.94
C ILE A 102 3.00 13.89 0.62
N TRP A 103 2.12 13.06 0.04
CA TRP A 103 1.44 13.40 -1.20
C TRP A 103 0.57 14.64 -1.08
N GLY A 104 -0.21 14.74 0.01
CA GLY A 104 -1.04 15.92 0.27
C GLY A 104 -0.20 17.20 0.33
N VAL A 105 0.95 17.17 1.03
CA VAL A 105 1.89 18.29 1.05
C VAL A 105 2.45 18.59 -0.34
N THR A 106 2.86 17.57 -1.10
CA THR A 106 3.37 17.75 -2.47
C THR A 106 2.34 18.41 -3.38
N VAL A 107 1.06 18.03 -3.28
CA VAL A 107 -0.03 18.63 -4.08
C VAL A 107 -0.26 20.08 -3.68
N LEU A 108 -0.26 20.40 -2.39
CA LEU A 108 -0.39 21.78 -1.90
C LEU A 108 0.78 22.65 -2.37
N LEU A 109 2.01 22.14 -2.31
CA LEU A 109 3.19 22.84 -2.81
C LEU A 109 3.12 23.03 -4.34
N ALA A 110 2.71 22.00 -5.09
CA ALA A 110 2.51 22.12 -6.53
C ALA A 110 1.45 23.18 -6.86
N ALA A 111 0.33 23.21 -6.12
CA ALA A 111 -0.70 24.23 -6.28
C ALA A 111 -0.20 25.65 -5.99
N ALA A 112 0.68 25.80 -5.01
CA ALA A 112 1.23 27.10 -4.62
C ALA A 112 2.34 27.60 -5.58
N LEU A 113 3.12 26.68 -6.16
CA LEU A 113 4.36 27.00 -6.88
C LEU A 113 4.28 26.81 -8.40
N THR A 114 3.24 26.15 -8.92
CA THR A 114 3.16 25.77 -10.34
C THR A 114 1.82 26.12 -10.98
N GLN A 115 1.77 26.06 -12.31
CA GLN A 115 0.54 26.29 -13.08
C GLN A 115 -0.44 25.11 -12.91
N TRP A 116 -1.74 25.40 -13.07
CA TRP A 116 -2.84 24.42 -12.92
C TRP A 116 -2.66 23.13 -13.74
N SER A 117 -1.93 23.18 -14.86
CA SER A 117 -1.61 22.00 -15.68
C SER A 117 -0.83 20.91 -14.93
N ASN A 118 -0.03 21.28 -13.92
CA ASN A 118 0.77 20.33 -13.15
C ASN A 118 -0.02 19.69 -12.00
N LEU A 119 -1.24 20.18 -11.71
CA LEU A 119 -2.13 19.59 -10.70
C LEU A 119 -2.78 18.28 -11.16
N ILE A 120 -2.69 17.93 -12.44
CA ILE A 120 -3.22 16.67 -12.98
C ILE A 120 -2.59 15.47 -12.25
N PHE A 121 -1.28 15.52 -11.94
CA PHE A 121 -0.62 14.51 -11.12
C PHE A 121 -1.12 14.46 -9.67
N GLY A 122 -1.63 15.57 -9.15
CA GLY A 122 -2.28 15.63 -7.84
C GLY A 122 -3.71 15.09 -7.85
N MET A 123 -4.44 15.22 -8.95
CA MET A 123 -5.82 14.72 -9.07
C MET A 123 -5.92 13.19 -9.02
N THR A 124 -4.86 12.47 -9.37
CA THR A 124 -4.81 11.00 -9.23
C THR A 124 -4.98 10.55 -7.77
N MET A 125 -4.71 11.42 -6.81
CA MET A 125 -4.90 11.19 -5.37
C MET A 125 -6.35 10.85 -5.02
N ILE A 126 -7.33 11.37 -5.77
CA ILE A 126 -8.76 11.13 -5.50
C ILE A 126 -9.08 9.63 -5.56
N PHE A 127 -8.41 8.87 -6.44
CA PHE A 127 -8.59 7.42 -6.55
C PHE A 127 -8.10 6.65 -5.31
N PHE A 128 -7.15 7.22 -4.55
CA PHE A 128 -6.58 6.61 -3.35
C PHE A 128 -7.34 6.97 -2.07
N ILE A 129 -8.20 8.00 -2.10
CA ILE A 129 -8.98 8.43 -0.93
C ILE A 129 -9.84 7.28 -0.36
N PRO A 130 -10.64 6.54 -1.16
CA PRO A 130 -11.44 5.44 -0.63
C PRO A 130 -10.59 4.34 0.00
N PHE A 131 -9.42 4.06 -0.60
CA PHE A 131 -8.47 3.08 -0.10
C PHE A 131 -7.92 3.49 1.27
N TRP A 132 -7.45 4.73 1.43
CA TRP A 132 -6.95 5.23 2.72
C TRP A 132 -8.05 5.32 3.77
N ALA A 133 -9.26 5.74 3.41
CA ALA A 133 -10.41 5.78 4.31
C ALA A 133 -10.73 4.38 4.87
N GLY A 134 -10.71 3.34 4.02
CA GLY A 134 -10.88 1.96 4.44
C GLY A 134 -9.79 1.45 5.38
N LEU A 135 -8.53 1.78 5.08
CA LEU A 135 -7.40 1.43 5.95
C LEU A 135 -7.50 2.11 7.33
N LEU A 136 -7.97 3.36 7.38
CA LEU A 136 -8.19 4.08 8.64
C LEU A 136 -9.24 3.40 9.51
N PHE A 137 -10.34 2.92 8.92
CA PHE A 137 -11.41 2.23 9.64
C PHE A 137 -10.90 0.98 10.35
N ILE A 138 -10.05 0.19 9.70
CA ILE A 138 -9.52 -1.08 10.26
C ILE A 138 -8.22 -0.90 11.06
N ARG A 139 -7.66 0.31 11.15
CA ARG A 139 -6.33 0.60 11.71
C ARG A 139 -6.11 0.03 13.11
N ARG A 140 -7.07 0.25 14.02
CA ARG A 140 -6.92 -0.16 15.42
C ARG A 140 -6.82 -1.68 15.53
N LYS A 141 -7.76 -2.39 14.91
CA LYS A 141 -7.82 -3.86 14.88
C LYS A 141 -6.59 -4.46 14.18
N TRP A 142 -6.15 -3.88 13.06
CA TRP A 142 -4.98 -4.35 12.32
C TRP A 142 -3.67 -4.32 13.12
N ILE A 143 -3.48 -3.26 13.93
CA ILE A 143 -2.24 -3.03 14.67
C ILE A 143 -2.22 -3.81 15.99
N LYS A 144 -3.36 -3.84 16.70
CA LYS A 144 -3.43 -4.35 18.08
C LYS A 144 -3.88 -5.81 18.16
N GLU A 145 -4.82 -6.21 17.30
CA GLU A 145 -5.54 -7.47 17.46
C GLU A 145 -5.16 -8.49 16.40
N ALA A 146 -4.89 -8.07 15.15
CA ALA A 146 -4.68 -9.02 14.05
C ALA A 146 -3.22 -9.37 13.77
N VAL A 147 -3.01 -10.61 13.35
CA VAL A 147 -1.72 -11.18 12.94
C VAL A 147 -1.67 -11.51 11.45
N SER A 148 -0.46 -11.72 10.92
CA SER A 148 -0.33 -12.18 9.54
C SER A 148 -0.58 -13.68 9.43
N GLY A 149 -1.10 -14.14 8.30
CA GLY A 149 -1.26 -15.56 8.00
C GLY A 149 0.05 -16.36 8.08
N ARG A 150 1.19 -15.71 7.81
CA ARG A 150 2.53 -16.34 7.99
C ARG A 150 2.82 -16.64 9.46
N THR A 151 2.38 -15.76 10.36
CA THR A 151 2.54 -15.93 11.81
C THR A 151 1.63 -17.04 12.33
N LEU A 152 0.39 -17.13 11.82
CA LEU A 152 -0.55 -18.20 12.17
C LEU A 152 0.00 -19.58 11.75
N ARG A 153 0.47 -19.73 10.51
CA ARG A 153 1.07 -20.99 10.04
C ARG A 153 2.29 -21.43 10.85
N ARG A 154 3.11 -20.49 11.33
CA ARG A 154 4.28 -20.80 12.15
C ARG A 154 3.91 -21.28 13.57
N LYS A 155 2.75 -20.89 14.09
CA LYS A 155 2.27 -21.34 15.41
C LYS A 155 1.56 -22.69 15.36
N ALA A 156 1.13 -23.13 14.18
CA ALA A 156 0.44 -24.39 13.96
C ALA A 156 1.38 -25.56 13.63
N LEU A 157 2.70 -25.31 13.55
CA LEU A 157 3.79 -26.27 13.38
C LEU A 157 4.54 -26.39 14.70
#